data_AF-A0A520JAA3-F1
#
_entry.id   AF-A0A520JAA3-F1
#
_cell.length_a   1.000
_cell.length_b   1.000
_cell.length_c   1.000
_cell.angle_alpha   90.00
_cell.angle_beta   90.00
_cell.angle_gamma   90.00
#
_symmetry.space_group_name_H-M   'P 1'
#
loop_
_entity.id
_entity.type
_entity.pdbx_description
1 polymer ?
#
loop_
_entity_poly.entity_id
_entity_poly.type
_entity_poly.pdbx_seq_one_letter_code
_entity_poly.pdbx_strand_id
1 'polypeptide(L)'
;MPHYGDYQNLLYGAALGGVLPKVPVDFATLEAQACAALPPSVRTYVQGGCGDEHTQRHNADAFRHWGLTPRMMVDCRQRDLSIALFGMRLPSPVFMAPIGVTGLCTQDGHGDLAAARASAATAVPLMASTLSNDPLEAVAAACGDTPGFFQLYTPKHEGLTESLVRRAEAAGYKGIVVTLDTWVTGW
;
A
#
# COMPACT_ATOMS: atom_id res chain seq x y z
N MET A 1 -13.99 9.48 -10.33
CA MET A 1 -13.57 9.30 -11.74
C MET A 1 -14.35 8.14 -12.32
N PRO A 2 -14.95 8.28 -13.52
CA PRO A 2 -15.67 7.17 -14.15
C PRO A 2 -14.74 6.00 -14.49
N HIS A 3 -13.46 6.27 -14.82
CA HIS A 3 -12.45 5.23 -14.97
C HIS A 3 -11.11 5.63 -14.35
N TYR A 4 -10.38 4.65 -13.81
CA TYR A 4 -9.04 4.86 -13.23
C TYR A 4 -8.04 5.50 -14.23
N GLY A 5 -8.18 5.16 -15.52
CA GLY A 5 -7.34 5.74 -16.58
C GLY A 5 -7.55 7.24 -16.81
N ASP A 6 -8.62 7.84 -16.28
CA ASP A 6 -8.91 9.28 -16.45
C ASP A 6 -7.93 10.16 -15.67
N TYR A 7 -7.16 9.59 -14.73
CA TYR A 7 -6.11 10.30 -14.00
C TYR A 7 -5.08 10.95 -14.92
N GLN A 8 -4.74 10.30 -16.05
CA GLN A 8 -3.82 10.87 -17.03
C GLN A 8 -4.32 12.19 -17.63
N ASN A 9 -5.65 12.34 -17.79
CA ASN A 9 -6.25 13.53 -18.38
C ASN A 9 -6.09 14.75 -17.45
N LEU A 10 -6.08 14.52 -16.13
CA LEU A 10 -5.78 15.59 -15.17
C LEU A 10 -4.35 16.09 -15.33
N LEU A 11 -3.38 15.19 -15.52
CA LEU A 11 -1.98 15.55 -15.67
C LEU A 11 -1.75 16.31 -16.98
N TYR A 12 -2.30 15.84 -18.10
CA TYR A 12 -2.21 16.54 -19.38
C TYR A 12 -2.91 17.90 -19.35
N GLY A 13 -4.11 17.97 -18.76
CA GLY A 13 -4.85 19.23 -18.63
C GLY A 13 -4.09 20.27 -17.81
N ALA A 14 -3.49 19.86 -16.69
CA ALA A 14 -2.64 20.74 -15.87
C ALA A 14 -1.39 21.21 -16.64
N ALA A 15 -0.76 20.31 -17.40
CA ALA A 15 0.44 20.64 -18.19
C ALA A 15 0.16 21.67 -19.29
N LEU A 16 -1.03 21.67 -19.91
CA LEU A 16 -1.45 22.71 -20.85
C LEU A 16 -1.50 24.11 -20.20
N GLY A 17 -1.78 24.17 -18.89
CA GLY A 17 -1.72 25.39 -18.08
C GLY A 17 -0.33 25.71 -17.52
N GLY A 18 0.73 25.00 -17.95
CA GLY A 18 2.09 25.17 -17.46
C GLY A 18 2.37 24.54 -16.09
N VAL A 19 1.46 23.74 -15.56
CA VAL A 19 1.63 23.04 -14.28
C VAL A 19 2.14 21.63 -14.52
N LEU A 20 3.41 21.39 -14.21
CA LEU A 20 4.02 20.06 -14.33
C LEU A 20 3.77 19.20 -13.09
N PRO A 21 3.72 17.86 -13.22
CA PRO A 21 3.61 16.95 -12.08
C PRO A 21 4.78 17.14 -11.10
N LYS A 22 4.47 17.20 -9.80
CA LYS A 22 5.49 17.29 -8.74
C LYS A 22 6.13 15.94 -8.41
N VAL A 23 5.47 14.84 -8.77
CA VAL A 23 5.88 13.47 -8.50
C VAL A 23 6.13 12.78 -9.86
N PRO A 24 7.18 11.96 -10.01
CA PRO A 24 7.42 11.19 -11.23
C PRO A 24 6.28 10.24 -11.57
N VAL A 25 6.15 9.92 -12.86
CA VAL A 25 5.10 9.02 -13.39
C VAL A 25 5.60 7.59 -13.67
N ASP A 26 6.86 7.31 -13.36
CA ASP A 26 7.47 5.99 -13.49
C ASP A 26 8.12 5.56 -12.16
N PHE A 27 8.19 4.24 -11.95
CA PHE A 27 8.70 3.67 -10.71
C PHE A 27 10.19 3.97 -10.49
N ALA A 28 11.02 3.88 -11.53
CA ALA A 28 12.47 4.00 -11.38
C ALA A 28 12.89 5.41 -10.93
N THR A 29 12.27 6.45 -11.51
CA THR A 29 12.50 7.83 -11.10
C THR A 29 11.93 8.10 -9.71
N LEU A 30 10.74 7.58 -9.39
CA LEU A 30 10.14 7.70 -8.06
C LEU A 30 11.05 7.08 -6.99
N GLU A 31 11.54 5.87 -7.22
CA GLU A 31 12.47 5.16 -6.35
C GLU A 31 13.77 5.95 -6.14
N ALA A 32 14.39 6.41 -7.23
CA ALA A 32 15.64 7.16 -7.14
C ALA A 32 15.47 8.46 -6.33
N GLN A 33 14.37 9.19 -6.53
CA GLN A 33 14.06 10.41 -5.77
C GLN A 33 13.76 10.11 -4.30
N ALA A 34 13.00 9.06 -4.00
CA ALA A 34 12.72 8.65 -2.63
C ALA A 34 14.01 8.23 -1.90
N CYS A 35 14.87 7.44 -2.54
CA CYS A 35 16.18 7.03 -2.01
C CYS A 35 17.14 8.21 -1.78
N ALA A 36 17.02 9.28 -2.55
CA ALA A 36 17.79 10.50 -2.33
C ALA A 36 17.22 11.34 -1.16
N ALA A 37 15.91 11.28 -0.92
CA ALA A 37 15.23 12.06 0.11
C ALA A 37 15.23 11.41 1.51
N LEU A 38 15.31 10.07 1.59
CA LEU A 38 15.27 9.33 2.85
C LEU A 38 16.60 9.41 3.63
N PRO A 39 16.55 9.46 4.98
CA PRO A 39 17.75 9.25 5.80
C PRO A 39 18.41 7.91 5.48
N PRO A 40 19.76 7.80 5.51
CA PRO A 40 20.45 6.56 5.16
C PRO A 40 19.96 5.32 5.90
N SER A 41 19.65 5.42 7.19
CA SER A 41 19.14 4.30 8.00
C SER A 41 17.77 3.81 7.53
N VAL A 42 16.83 4.72 7.28
CA VAL A 42 15.49 4.40 6.79
C VAL A 42 15.58 3.82 5.38
N ARG A 43 16.38 4.45 4.52
CA ARG A 43 16.61 3.96 3.16
C ARG A 43 17.12 2.53 3.14
N THR A 44 18.18 2.21 3.90
CA THR A 44 18.74 0.85 3.94
C THR A 44 17.72 -0.16 4.46
N TYR A 45 16.89 0.22 5.44
CA TYR A 45 15.85 -0.67 5.96
C TYR A 45 14.70 -0.92 4.96
N VAL A 46 14.30 0.11 4.21
CA VAL A 46 13.19 0.01 3.24
C VAL A 46 13.63 -0.70 1.96
N GLN A 47 14.85 -0.46 1.48
CA GLN A 47 15.36 -1.03 0.22
C GLN A 47 16.05 -2.39 0.39
N GLY A 48 16.60 -2.65 1.58
CA GLY A 48 17.37 -3.86 1.85
C GLY A 48 16.49 -5.11 1.84
N GLY A 49 16.96 -6.13 1.12
CA GLY A 49 16.41 -7.49 1.16
C GLY A 49 17.29 -8.44 1.99
N CYS A 50 16.89 -9.70 2.08
CA CYS A 50 17.71 -10.75 2.69
C CYS A 50 18.92 -11.11 1.82
N GLY A 51 20.07 -11.31 2.45
CA GLY A 51 21.30 -11.81 1.84
C GLY A 51 21.82 -10.92 0.73
N ASP A 52 22.03 -11.51 -0.45
CA ASP A 52 22.44 -10.79 -1.66
C ASP A 52 21.25 -10.17 -2.43
N GLU A 53 20.05 -10.21 -1.83
CA GLU A 53 18.78 -9.71 -2.36
C GLU A 53 18.35 -10.39 -3.68
N HIS A 54 18.88 -11.59 -3.98
CA HIS A 54 18.55 -12.32 -5.19
C HIS A 54 17.04 -12.52 -5.35
N THR A 55 16.36 -13.00 -4.30
CA THR A 55 14.92 -13.25 -4.32
C THR A 55 14.12 -11.97 -4.53
N GLN A 56 14.53 -10.85 -3.92
CA GLN A 56 13.86 -9.55 -4.10
C GLN A 56 13.88 -9.10 -5.56
N ARG A 57 15.04 -9.17 -6.23
CA ARG A 57 15.15 -8.85 -7.65
C ARG A 57 14.40 -9.85 -8.52
N HIS A 58 14.51 -11.14 -8.21
CA HIS A 58 13.82 -12.20 -8.96
C HIS A 58 12.29 -12.02 -8.95
N ASN A 59 11.70 -11.59 -7.83
CA ASN A 59 10.26 -11.31 -7.75
C ASN A 59 9.81 -10.25 -8.76
N ALA A 60 10.59 -9.17 -8.94
CA ALA A 60 10.28 -8.13 -9.92
C ALA A 60 10.52 -8.61 -11.36
N ASP A 61 11.63 -9.31 -11.59
CA ASP A 61 11.98 -9.81 -12.92
C ASP A 61 11.01 -10.89 -13.42
N ALA A 62 10.37 -11.64 -12.53
CA ALA A 62 9.35 -12.64 -12.87
C ALA A 62 8.24 -12.08 -13.78
N PHE A 63 7.84 -10.82 -13.59
CA PHE A 63 6.79 -10.17 -14.39
C PHE A 63 7.21 -9.95 -15.86
N ARG A 64 8.52 -9.88 -16.15
CA ARG A 64 9.04 -9.68 -17.52
C ARG A 64 8.87 -10.92 -18.40
N HIS A 65 8.60 -12.07 -17.81
CA HIS A 65 8.42 -13.34 -18.52
C HIS A 65 6.97 -13.59 -18.98
N TRP A 66 6.05 -12.67 -18.67
CA TRP A 66 4.65 -12.76 -19.06
C TRP A 66 4.26 -11.62 -20.00
N GLY A 67 3.51 -11.95 -21.05
CA GLY A 67 2.99 -10.98 -22.01
C GLY A 67 1.47 -11.07 -22.14
N LEU A 68 0.78 -9.93 -22.06
CA LEU A 68 -0.64 -9.83 -22.36
C LEU A 68 -0.84 -9.77 -23.88
N THR A 69 -1.66 -10.68 -24.44
CA THR A 69 -1.99 -10.64 -25.88
C THR A 69 -3.03 -9.56 -26.16
N PRO A 70 -2.72 -8.53 -26.97
CA PRO A 70 -3.68 -7.50 -27.32
C PRO A 70 -4.88 -8.08 -28.07
N ARG A 71 -6.10 -7.72 -27.66
CA ARG A 71 -7.35 -8.16 -28.31
C ARG A 71 -7.97 -6.97 -29.03
N MET A 72 -7.95 -7.01 -30.36
CA MET A 72 -8.48 -5.94 -31.21
C MET A 72 -10.00 -6.08 -31.38
N MET A 73 -10.66 -4.96 -31.69
CA MET A 73 -12.12 -4.88 -31.92
C MET A 73 -12.98 -5.35 -30.73
N VAL A 74 -12.47 -5.19 -29.51
CA VAL A 74 -13.23 -5.40 -28.27
C VAL A 74 -13.69 -4.04 -27.74
N ASP A 75 -14.97 -3.91 -27.41
CA ASP A 75 -15.49 -2.70 -26.76
C ASP A 75 -15.05 -2.65 -25.30
N CYS A 76 -13.95 -1.94 -25.05
CA CYS A 76 -13.42 -1.69 -23.71
C CYS A 76 -13.71 -0.25 -23.23
N ARG A 77 -14.76 0.41 -23.72
CA ARG A 77 -15.07 1.78 -23.26
C ARG A 77 -15.39 1.83 -21.77
N GLN A 78 -16.14 0.85 -21.28
CA GLN A 78 -16.44 0.68 -19.85
C GLN A 78 -15.56 -0.42 -19.27
N ARG A 79 -14.79 -0.12 -18.22
CA ARG A 79 -13.98 -1.10 -17.49
C ARG A 79 -14.51 -1.22 -16.07
N ASP A 80 -14.98 -2.41 -15.70
CA ASP A 80 -15.29 -2.74 -14.31
C ASP A 80 -14.09 -3.47 -13.70
N LEU A 81 -13.39 -2.80 -12.78
CA LEU A 81 -12.31 -3.39 -11.99
C LEU A 81 -12.77 -3.78 -10.58
N SER A 82 -14.06 -3.60 -10.27
CA SER A 82 -14.56 -3.83 -8.93
C SER A 82 -14.73 -5.31 -8.64
N ILE A 83 -14.37 -5.70 -7.41
CA ILE A 83 -14.35 -7.09 -6.95
C ILE A 83 -15.26 -7.25 -5.74
N ALA A 84 -15.79 -8.46 -5.56
CA ALA A 84 -16.45 -8.85 -4.31
C ALA A 84 -15.45 -9.63 -3.45
N LEU A 85 -15.20 -9.17 -2.22
CA LEU A 85 -14.26 -9.81 -1.30
C LEU A 85 -14.81 -9.75 0.13
N PHE A 86 -14.93 -10.90 0.79
CA PHE A 86 -15.44 -11.03 2.17
C PHE A 86 -16.79 -10.31 2.42
N GLY A 87 -17.70 -10.34 1.45
CA GLY A 87 -18.99 -9.66 1.52
C GLY A 87 -18.95 -8.15 1.24
N MET A 88 -17.78 -7.59 0.92
CA MET A 88 -17.61 -6.19 0.52
C MET A 88 -17.50 -6.07 -1.00
N ARG A 89 -17.91 -4.93 -1.55
CA ARG A 89 -17.62 -4.53 -2.93
C ARG A 89 -16.48 -3.51 -2.92
N LEU A 90 -15.32 -3.90 -3.42
CA LEU A 90 -14.15 -3.01 -3.54
C LEU A 90 -14.07 -2.48 -4.97
N PRO A 91 -13.70 -1.20 -5.18
CA PRO A 91 -13.74 -0.58 -6.51
C PRO A 91 -12.58 -1.03 -7.41
N SER A 92 -11.50 -1.56 -6.83
CA SER A 92 -10.33 -2.08 -7.54
C SER A 92 -9.75 -3.33 -6.86
N PRO A 93 -9.00 -4.19 -7.59
CA PRO A 93 -8.41 -5.42 -7.07
C PRO A 93 -7.00 -5.20 -6.49
N VAL A 94 -6.76 -4.04 -5.88
CA VAL A 94 -5.44 -3.65 -5.34
C VAL A 94 -5.57 -3.20 -3.90
N PHE A 95 -4.51 -3.40 -3.13
CA PHE A 95 -4.42 -3.12 -1.70
C PHE A 95 -3.06 -2.48 -1.40
N MET A 96 -3.01 -1.63 -0.37
CA MET A 96 -1.75 -1.19 0.22
C MET A 96 -1.29 -2.24 1.22
N ALA A 97 -0.15 -2.89 0.93
CA ALA A 97 0.45 -3.93 1.76
C ALA A 97 0.95 -3.38 3.12
N PRO A 98 1.04 -4.21 4.17
CA PRO A 98 1.49 -3.77 5.49
C PRO A 98 2.99 -3.51 5.49
N ILE A 99 3.39 -2.28 5.83
CA ILE A 99 4.79 -1.86 5.97
C ILE A 99 4.97 -1.24 7.37
N GLY A 100 5.78 -1.90 8.21
CA GLY A 100 5.89 -1.55 9.63
C GLY A 100 6.70 -0.30 9.96
N VAL A 101 7.33 0.32 8.97
CA VAL A 101 8.13 1.56 9.11
C VAL A 101 7.59 2.70 8.26
N THR A 102 6.34 2.59 7.76
CA THR A 102 5.76 3.61 6.87
C THR A 102 5.77 4.99 7.53
N GLY A 103 5.49 5.06 8.83
CA GLY A 103 5.67 6.24 9.66
C GLY A 103 7.01 6.98 9.44
N LEU A 104 8.12 6.24 9.33
CA LEU A 104 9.47 6.81 9.16
C LEU A 104 9.78 7.25 7.72
N CYS A 105 8.93 6.89 6.76
CA CYS A 105 9.09 7.27 5.35
C CYS A 105 8.58 8.69 5.05
N THR A 106 7.91 9.35 6.00
CA THR A 106 7.52 10.76 5.90
C THR A 106 8.35 11.62 6.86
N GLN A 107 8.56 12.88 6.49
CA GLN A 107 9.40 13.81 7.26
C GLN A 107 8.80 14.15 8.64
N ASP A 108 7.48 14.04 8.78
CA ASP A 108 6.74 14.30 10.02
C ASP A 108 6.58 13.05 10.91
N GLY A 109 7.01 11.87 10.46
CA GLY A 109 6.89 10.63 11.23
C GLY A 109 5.50 9.96 11.20
N HIS A 110 4.55 10.52 10.46
CA HIS A 110 3.13 10.12 10.44
C HIS A 110 2.70 9.49 9.09
N GLY A 111 3.62 8.75 8.46
CA GLY A 111 3.37 8.03 7.22
C GLY A 111 2.22 7.03 7.29
N ASP A 112 1.94 6.44 8.46
CA ASP A 112 0.83 5.50 8.65
C ASP A 112 -0.53 6.22 8.45
N LEU A 113 -0.69 7.40 9.06
CA LEU A 113 -1.86 8.26 8.82
C LEU A 113 -1.89 8.83 7.40
N ALA A 114 -0.75 9.14 6.80
CA ALA A 114 -0.69 9.59 5.40
C ALA A 114 -1.18 8.50 4.44
N ALA A 115 -0.77 7.25 4.65
CA ALA A 115 -1.25 6.09 3.89
C ALA A 115 -2.75 5.86 4.09
N ALA A 116 -3.25 5.98 5.33
CA ALA A 116 -4.68 5.87 5.62
C ALA A 116 -5.51 6.93 4.89
N ARG A 117 -5.06 8.18 4.89
CA ARG A 117 -5.71 9.27 4.13
C ARG A 117 -5.67 9.03 2.62
N ALA A 118 -4.58 8.47 2.09
CA ALA A 118 -4.50 8.07 0.69
C ALA A 118 -5.49 6.94 0.36
N SER A 119 -5.63 5.94 1.24
CA SER A 119 -6.66 4.90 1.16
C SER A 119 -8.07 5.48 1.13
N ALA A 120 -8.38 6.43 2.03
CA ALA A 120 -9.66 7.13 2.04
C ALA A 120 -9.93 7.89 0.72
N ALA A 121 -8.93 8.59 0.20
CA ALA A 121 -9.07 9.40 -1.02
C ALA A 121 -9.17 8.56 -2.31
N THR A 122 -8.56 7.37 -2.33
CA THR A 122 -8.47 6.53 -3.54
C THR A 122 -9.42 5.34 -3.53
N ALA A 123 -10.03 5.05 -2.38
CA ALA A 123 -10.79 3.84 -2.11
C ALA A 123 -9.99 2.53 -2.30
N VAL A 124 -8.66 2.61 -2.22
CA VAL A 124 -7.75 1.45 -2.19
C VAL A 124 -7.54 1.04 -0.73
N PRO A 125 -7.98 -0.16 -0.32
CA PRO A 125 -7.85 -0.59 1.07
C PRO A 125 -6.41 -0.61 1.59
N LEU A 126 -6.25 -0.19 2.85
CA LEU A 126 -4.98 -0.24 3.58
C LEU A 126 -4.92 -1.46 4.50
N MET A 127 -3.81 -2.19 4.46
CA MET A 127 -3.43 -3.15 5.50
C MET A 127 -2.48 -2.47 6.49
N ALA A 128 -2.98 -2.08 7.67
CA ALA A 128 -2.18 -1.45 8.72
C ALA A 128 -1.31 -2.51 9.43
N SER A 129 -0.02 -2.25 9.61
CA SER A 129 0.91 -3.16 10.28
C SER A 129 0.75 -3.13 11.80
N THR A 130 1.08 -4.24 12.48
CA THR A 130 1.20 -4.26 13.96
C THR A 130 2.26 -3.28 14.46
N LEU A 131 3.36 -3.13 13.71
CA LEU A 131 4.34 -2.07 13.91
C LEU A 131 3.86 -0.81 13.18
N SER A 132 3.68 0.28 13.90
CA SER A 132 3.17 1.56 13.41
C SER A 132 3.63 2.67 14.35
N ASN A 133 3.88 3.87 13.83
CA ASN A 133 4.13 5.06 14.65
C ASN A 133 2.82 5.64 15.19
N ASP A 134 1.73 5.47 14.44
CA ASP A 134 0.40 5.95 14.82
C ASP A 134 -0.45 4.81 15.43
N PRO A 135 -1.32 5.09 16.43
CA PRO A 135 -2.22 4.09 16.99
C PRO A 135 -3.15 3.47 15.95
N LEU A 136 -3.40 2.15 16.03
CA LEU A 136 -4.25 1.44 15.06
C LEU A 136 -5.65 2.04 14.94
N GLU A 137 -6.18 2.62 16.03
CA GLU A 137 -7.48 3.28 16.06
C GLU A 137 -7.49 4.58 15.24
N ALA A 138 -6.40 5.36 15.31
CA ALA A 138 -6.25 6.59 14.54
C ALA A 138 -6.08 6.29 13.04
N VAL A 139 -5.31 5.24 12.72
CA VAL A 139 -5.14 4.75 11.35
C VAL A 139 -6.47 4.24 10.77
N ALA A 140 -7.26 3.49 11.55
CA ALA A 140 -8.59 3.03 11.14
C ALA A 140 -9.52 4.20 10.84
N ALA A 141 -9.59 5.18 11.75
CA ALA A 141 -10.42 6.37 11.57
C ALA A 141 -10.01 7.18 10.33
N ALA A 142 -8.72 7.27 10.05
CA ALA A 142 -8.19 8.00 8.89
C ALA A 142 -8.46 7.30 7.54
N CYS A 143 -8.82 6.01 7.53
CA CYS A 143 -9.25 5.30 6.31
C CYS A 143 -10.65 5.72 5.83
N GLY A 144 -11.42 6.44 6.65
CA GLY A 144 -12.76 6.89 6.29
C GLY A 144 -13.69 5.73 5.96
N ASP A 145 -14.41 5.82 4.84
CA ASP A 145 -15.32 4.77 4.37
C ASP A 145 -14.59 3.61 3.65
N THR A 146 -13.30 3.78 3.33
CA THR A 146 -12.51 2.73 2.69
C THR A 146 -12.19 1.63 3.71
N PRO A 147 -12.47 0.34 3.40
CA PRO A 147 -12.13 -0.76 4.30
C PRO A 147 -10.64 -0.78 4.67
N GLY A 148 -10.35 -0.73 5.98
CA GLY A 148 -9.03 -1.06 6.51
C GLY A 148 -8.94 -2.53 6.90
N PHE A 149 -7.74 -3.11 6.80
CA PHE A 149 -7.39 -4.41 7.35
C PHE A 149 -6.26 -4.26 8.35
N PHE A 150 -6.21 -5.09 9.39
CA PHE A 150 -5.13 -5.06 10.39
C PHE A 150 -4.24 -6.28 10.23
N GLN A 151 -2.97 -6.05 9.93
CA GLN A 151 -1.95 -7.08 9.91
C GLN A 151 -1.45 -7.35 11.33
N LEU A 152 -1.45 -8.63 11.72
CA LEU A 152 -1.07 -9.12 13.04
C LEU A 152 0.27 -9.87 12.97
N TYR A 153 1.29 -9.30 13.61
CA TYR A 153 2.42 -10.07 14.11
C TYR A 153 2.04 -10.67 15.45
N THR A 154 1.80 -11.98 15.48
CA THR A 154 1.31 -12.70 16.66
C THR A 154 2.35 -12.65 17.79
N PRO A 155 2.11 -11.90 18.88
CA PRO A 155 3.02 -11.88 20.02
C PRO A 155 3.03 -13.24 20.72
N LYS A 156 4.11 -13.54 21.47
CA LYS A 156 4.17 -14.77 22.28
C LYS A 156 3.12 -14.82 23.40
N HIS A 157 2.59 -13.67 23.80
CA HIS A 157 1.60 -13.56 24.87
C HIS A 157 0.19 -13.57 24.30
N GLU A 158 -0.59 -14.61 24.62
CA GLU A 158 -1.96 -14.78 24.12
C GLU A 158 -2.87 -13.61 24.47
N GLY A 159 -2.81 -13.12 25.71
CA GLY A 159 -3.61 -11.96 26.14
C GLY A 159 -3.27 -10.66 25.40
N LEU A 160 -2.05 -10.52 24.88
CA LEU A 160 -1.68 -9.36 24.06
C LEU A 160 -2.22 -9.54 22.63
N THR A 161 -2.13 -10.75 22.09
CA THR A 161 -2.73 -11.13 20.81
C THR A 161 -4.23 -10.83 20.82
N GLU A 162 -4.95 -11.32 21.83
CA GLU A 162 -6.38 -11.08 22.00
C GLU A 162 -6.69 -9.58 22.11
N SER A 163 -5.91 -8.84 22.89
CA SER A 163 -6.06 -7.39 23.03
C SER A 163 -5.94 -6.65 21.69
N LEU A 164 -4.94 -6.98 20.87
CA LEU A 164 -4.75 -6.37 19.54
C LEU A 164 -5.91 -6.70 18.60
N VAL A 165 -6.33 -7.97 18.55
CA VAL A 165 -7.46 -8.40 17.70
C VAL A 165 -8.76 -7.70 18.12
N ARG A 166 -9.07 -7.66 19.42
CA ARG A 166 -10.27 -6.97 19.94
C ARG A 166 -10.24 -5.48 19.63
N ARG A 167 -9.08 -4.82 19.77
CA ARG A 167 -8.92 -3.40 19.43
C ARG A 167 -9.11 -3.15 17.94
N ALA A 168 -8.55 -4.01 17.08
CA ALA A 168 -8.74 -3.89 15.64
C ALA A 168 -10.22 -4.07 15.24
N GLU A 169 -10.90 -5.07 15.79
CA GLU A 169 -12.34 -5.27 15.58
C GLU A 169 -13.15 -4.05 16.06
N ALA A 170 -12.90 -3.57 17.27
CA ALA A 170 -13.59 -2.41 17.84
C ALA A 170 -13.32 -1.11 17.08
N ALA A 171 -12.13 -0.95 16.50
CA ALA A 171 -11.78 0.18 15.63
C ALA A 171 -12.42 0.12 14.25
N GLY A 172 -13.08 -1.01 13.89
CA GLY A 172 -13.83 -1.15 12.65
C GLY A 172 -13.05 -1.73 11.48
N TYR A 173 -11.84 -2.26 11.70
CA TYR A 173 -11.11 -3.02 10.68
C TYR A 173 -11.96 -4.19 10.16
N LYS A 174 -11.89 -4.47 8.85
CA LYS A 174 -12.74 -5.45 8.17
C LYS A 174 -12.14 -6.85 8.09
N GLY A 175 -10.90 -7.02 8.53
CA GLY A 175 -10.26 -8.32 8.59
C GLY A 175 -8.90 -8.26 9.25
N ILE A 176 -8.44 -9.44 9.69
CA ILE A 176 -7.11 -9.66 10.26
C ILE A 176 -6.25 -10.40 9.24
N VAL A 177 -5.03 -9.92 9.02
CA VAL A 177 -4.03 -10.55 8.15
C VAL A 177 -2.90 -11.07 9.03
N VAL A 178 -2.78 -12.38 9.21
CA VAL A 178 -1.73 -12.96 10.07
C VAL A 178 -0.48 -13.20 9.22
N THR A 179 0.64 -12.55 9.57
CA THR A 179 1.93 -12.77 8.91
C THR A 179 2.68 -13.92 9.58
N LEU A 180 3.07 -14.92 8.79
CA LEU A 180 3.63 -16.18 9.29
C LEU A 180 5.13 -16.36 9.00
N ASP A 181 5.72 -15.52 8.14
CA ASP A 181 7.07 -15.69 7.62
C ASP A 181 8.14 -14.83 8.32
N THR A 182 7.76 -13.99 9.30
CA THR A 182 8.67 -13.06 10.00
C THR A 182 8.55 -13.16 11.53
N TRP A 183 8.52 -14.38 12.07
CA TRP A 183 8.62 -14.62 13.52
C TRP A 183 10.07 -14.56 14.05
N VAL A 184 11.03 -14.61 13.13
CA VAL A 184 12.44 -14.31 13.32
C VAL A 184 12.89 -13.48 12.12
N THR A 185 13.83 -12.55 12.32
CA THR A 185 14.38 -11.75 11.23
C THR A 185 15.23 -12.62 10.31
N GLY A 186 15.00 -12.52 9.00
CA GLY A 186 15.88 -13.11 7.98
C GLY A 186 17.24 -12.40 7.91
N TRP A 187 18.23 -13.10 7.33
CA TRP A 187 19.54 -12.55 7.01
C TRP A 187 19.61 -12.21 5.53
#